data_AF-A0A963GLN5-F1
#
_entry.id   AF-A0A963GLN5-F1
#
_cell.length_a   1.000
_cell.length_b   1.000
_cell.length_c   1.000
_cell.angle_alpha   90.00
_cell.angle_beta   90.00
_cell.angle_gamma   90.00
#
_symmetry.space_group_name_H-M   'P 1'
#
loop_
_entity.id
_entity.type
_entity.pdbx_description
1 polymer ?
#
loop_
_entity_poly.entity_id
_entity_poly.type
_entity_poly.pdbx_seq_one_letter_code
_entity_poly.pdbx_strand_id
1 'polypeptide(L)'
;MSRFWRWVALTGYFGLFGWLLLWFAWLEPPGRLPVALVLLALVGPLLWPLRGLLHGRPYTHAWAGFLALFYFTVGVFHAAGPMGRPWLAWLEIGFSVLWFVGAILYVRAHSRELARRQGLL
;
A
#
# COMPACT_ATOMS: atom_id res chain seq x y z
N MET A 1 -8.74 11.40 -16.55
CA MET A 1 -8.83 10.03 -16.01
C MET A 1 -7.87 9.77 -14.84
N SER A 2 -6.88 10.64 -14.59
CA SER A 2 -5.90 10.51 -13.50
C SER A 2 -6.51 10.50 -12.08
N ARG A 3 -7.65 11.17 -11.84
CA ARG A 3 -8.29 11.20 -10.51
C ARG A 3 -8.83 9.83 -10.06
N PHE A 4 -9.38 9.02 -10.96
CA PHE A 4 -9.93 7.70 -10.63
C PHE A 4 -8.85 6.75 -10.12
N TRP A 5 -7.72 6.68 -10.83
CA TRP A 5 -6.58 5.84 -10.42
C TRP A 5 -5.98 6.29 -9.07
N ARG A 6 -6.04 7.59 -8.77
CA ARG A 6 -5.66 8.09 -7.44
C ARG A 6 -6.56 7.53 -6.35
N TRP A 7 -7.88 7.50 -6.57
CA TRP A 7 -8.82 6.90 -5.62
C TRP A 7 -8.56 5.42 -5.43
N VAL A 8 -8.31 4.65 -6.49
CA VAL A 8 -7.94 3.23 -6.40
C VAL A 8 -6.69 3.04 -5.54
N ALA A 9 -5.64 3.83 -5.79
CA ALA A 9 -4.40 3.78 -5.01
C ALA A 9 -4.64 4.12 -3.52
N LEU A 10 -5.47 5.14 -3.24
CA LEU A 10 -5.81 5.55 -1.88
C LEU A 10 -6.63 4.49 -1.17
N THR A 11 -7.61 3.87 -1.82
CA THR A 11 -8.41 2.79 -1.23
C THR A 11 -7.54 1.59 -0.90
N GLY A 12 -6.61 1.20 -1.78
CA GLY A 12 -5.64 0.14 -1.49
C GLY A 12 -4.73 0.48 -0.31
N TYR A 13 -4.20 1.71 -0.28
CA TYR A 13 -3.35 2.20 0.81
C TYR A 13 -4.09 2.22 2.17
N PHE A 14 -5.28 2.83 2.22
CA PHE A 14 -6.05 2.94 3.46
C PHE A 14 -6.62 1.59 3.89
N GLY A 15 -6.97 0.73 2.93
CA GLY A 15 -7.34 -0.66 3.17
C GLY A 15 -6.21 -1.42 3.84
N LEU A 16 -4.99 -1.34 3.29
CA LEU A 16 -3.81 -1.97 3.88
C LEU A 16 -3.47 -1.40 5.27
N PHE A 17 -3.52 -0.08 5.43
CA PHE A 17 -3.28 0.59 6.72
C PHE A 17 -4.27 0.12 7.80
N GLY A 18 -5.57 0.16 7.49
CA GLY A 18 -6.62 -0.28 8.41
C GLY A 18 -6.56 -1.78 8.69
N TRP A 19 -6.19 -2.57 7.67
CA TRP A 19 -6.01 -4.01 7.81
C TRP A 19 -4.87 -4.38 8.76
N LEU A 20 -3.70 -3.75 8.61
CA LEU A 20 -2.56 -3.93 9.52
C LEU A 20 -2.93 -3.57 10.95
N LEU A 21 -3.64 -2.45 11.16
CA LEU A 21 -4.10 -2.06 12.49
C LEU A 21 -5.06 -3.10 13.09
N LEU A 22 -6.09 -3.50 12.34
CA LEU A 22 -7.09 -4.45 12.82
C LEU A 22 -6.47 -5.82 13.12
N TRP A 23 -5.57 -6.28 12.27
CA TRP A 23 -4.91 -7.57 12.43
C TRP A 23 -4.03 -7.59 13.67
N PHE A 24 -3.01 -6.74 13.73
CA PHE A 24 -2.03 -6.78 14.80
C PHE A 24 -2.57 -6.27 16.14
N ALA A 25 -3.60 -5.41 16.14
CA ALA A 25 -4.21 -4.93 17.38
C ALA A 25 -5.24 -5.91 17.98
N TRP A 26 -5.97 -6.67 17.14
CA TRP A 26 -7.16 -7.41 17.61
C TRP A 26 -7.22 -8.88 17.21
N LEU A 27 -6.79 -9.24 16.01
CA LEU A 27 -6.99 -10.61 15.48
C LEU A 27 -5.91 -11.57 15.98
N GLU A 28 -4.64 -11.18 15.87
CA GLU A 28 -3.49 -12.01 16.27
C GLU A 28 -2.38 -11.10 16.79
N PRO A 29 -2.47 -10.63 18.05
CA PRO A 29 -1.44 -9.81 18.63
C PRO A 29 -0.13 -10.62 18.76
N PRO A 30 1.02 -10.06 18.36
CA PRO A 30 2.30 -10.74 18.42
C PRO A 30 2.66 -11.11 19.87
N GLY A 31 2.76 -12.40 20.16
CA GLY A 31 3.06 -12.88 21.52
C GLY A 31 4.51 -12.64 21.99
N ARG A 32 5.44 -12.37 21.07
CA ARG A 32 6.88 -12.17 21.37
C ARG A 32 7.32 -10.71 21.40
N LEU A 33 6.58 -9.80 20.77
CA LEU A 33 6.96 -8.40 20.60
C LEU A 33 5.80 -7.49 21.02
N PRO A 34 6.07 -6.29 21.57
CA PRO A 34 5.00 -5.35 21.88
C PRO A 34 4.22 -5.01 20.61
N VAL A 35 2.89 -5.10 20.66
CA VAL A 35 1.99 -4.76 19.55
C VAL A 35 2.32 -3.36 18.99
N ALA A 36 2.55 -2.40 19.89
CA ALA A 36 2.92 -1.03 19.52
C ALA A 36 4.23 -0.96 18.71
N LEU A 37 5.21 -1.82 19.00
CA LEU A 37 6.48 -1.85 18.28
C LEU A 37 6.29 -2.38 16.85
N VAL A 38 5.53 -3.46 16.70
CA VAL A 38 5.22 -4.06 15.39
C VAL A 38 4.40 -3.09 14.53
N LEU A 39 3.39 -2.45 15.14
CA LEU A 39 2.61 -1.42 14.46
C LEU A 39 3.46 -0.21 14.10
N LEU A 40 4.35 0.28 14.97
CA LEU A 40 5.23 1.40 14.61
C LEU A 40 6.20 1.02 13.47
N ALA A 41 6.72 -0.20 13.46
CA ALA A 41 7.62 -0.68 12.42
C ALA A 41 6.92 -0.86 11.06
N LEU A 42 5.68 -1.36 11.05
CA LEU A 42 4.90 -1.56 9.83
C LEU A 42 4.13 -0.32 9.40
N VAL A 43 3.53 0.43 10.31
CA VAL A 43 2.69 1.60 10.00
C VAL A 43 3.54 2.87 9.83
N GLY A 44 4.64 2.98 10.57
CA GLY A 44 5.54 4.14 10.50
C GLY A 44 6.03 4.47 9.07
N PRO A 45 6.59 3.49 8.32
CA PRO A 45 6.99 3.71 6.94
C PRO A 45 5.81 4.10 6.04
N LEU A 46 4.61 3.60 6.33
CA LEU A 46 3.39 3.87 5.58
C LEU A 46 2.95 5.33 5.69
N LEU A 47 3.20 5.99 6.83
CA LEU A 47 2.86 7.41 7.04
C LEU A 47 3.70 8.36 6.17
N TRP A 48 4.90 7.95 5.78
CA TRP A 48 5.79 8.78 4.97
C TRP A 48 5.24 9.13 3.57
N PRO A 49 4.73 8.17 2.77
CA PRO A 49 4.14 8.45 1.45
C PRO A 49 2.74 9.06 1.53
N LEU A 50 2.03 8.95 2.67
CA LEU A 50 0.66 9.46 2.85
C LEU A 50 0.52 10.92 2.39
N ARG A 51 1.41 11.79 2.89
CA ARG A 51 1.39 13.22 2.54
C ARG A 51 1.53 13.44 1.03
N GLY A 52 2.40 12.70 0.34
CA GLY A 52 2.63 12.91 -1.09
C GLY A 52 1.58 12.24 -1.98
N LEU A 53 0.97 11.13 -1.53
CA LEU A 53 -0.21 10.52 -2.16
C LEU A 53 -1.39 11.50 -2.17
N LEU A 54 -1.65 12.18 -1.05
CA LEU A 54 -2.72 13.18 -0.95
C LEU A 54 -2.48 14.40 -1.85
N HIS A 55 -1.22 14.85 -1.95
CA HIS A 55 -0.83 15.93 -2.86
C HIS A 55 -0.80 15.51 -4.34
N GLY A 56 -1.03 14.24 -4.66
CA GLY A 56 -1.08 13.74 -6.04
C GLY A 56 0.24 13.90 -6.80
N ARG A 57 1.39 13.80 -6.12
CA ARG A 57 2.68 13.90 -6.80
C ARG A 57 2.99 12.55 -7.48
N PRO A 58 3.22 12.51 -8.81
CA PRO A 58 3.49 11.26 -9.52
C PRO A 58 4.75 10.55 -9.00
N TYR A 59 5.77 11.32 -8.59
CA TYR A 59 6.97 10.78 -7.94
C TYR A 59 6.64 10.01 -6.67
N THR A 60 5.73 10.52 -5.82
CA THR A 60 5.32 9.81 -4.61
C THR A 60 4.51 8.57 -4.92
N HIS A 61 3.69 8.57 -5.96
CA HIS A 61 2.99 7.35 -6.39
C HIS A 61 3.96 6.27 -6.89
N ALA A 62 5.00 6.62 -7.64
CA ALA A 62 6.03 5.67 -8.04
C ALA A 62 6.77 5.09 -6.82
N TRP A 63 7.18 5.96 -5.89
CA TRP A 63 7.85 5.55 -4.66
C TRP A 63 6.97 4.67 -3.76
N ALA A 64 5.68 5.05 -3.62
CA ALA A 64 4.66 4.27 -2.91
C ALA A 64 4.46 2.87 -3.50
N GLY A 65 4.64 2.70 -4.81
CA GLY A 65 4.60 1.39 -5.46
C GLY A 65 5.69 0.43 -4.95
N PHE A 66 6.90 0.92 -4.67
CA PHE A 66 7.93 0.10 -4.04
C PHE A 66 7.56 -0.32 -2.62
N LEU A 67 6.95 0.58 -1.85
CA LEU A 67 6.42 0.23 -0.54
C LEU A 67 5.34 -0.85 -0.65
N ALA A 68 4.41 -0.72 -1.60
CA ALA A 68 3.38 -1.73 -1.82
C ALA A 68 3.98 -3.13 -2.08
N LEU A 69 5.06 -3.22 -2.87
CA LEU A 69 5.79 -4.49 -3.07
C LEU A 69 6.43 -5.01 -1.78
N PHE A 70 6.97 -4.12 -0.94
CA PHE A 70 7.50 -4.52 0.37
C PHE A 70 6.40 -5.15 1.25
N TYR A 71 5.21 -4.55 1.33
CA TYR A 71 4.09 -5.15 2.07
C TYR A 71 3.54 -6.41 1.42
N PHE A 72 3.58 -6.51 0.09
CA PHE A 72 3.27 -7.77 -0.59
C PHE A 72 4.20 -8.89 -0.12
N THR A 73 5.51 -8.63 -0.06
CA THR A 73 6.49 -9.59 0.44
C THR A 73 6.23 -9.95 1.90
N VAL A 74 5.96 -8.96 2.76
CA VAL A 74 5.58 -9.19 4.17
C VAL A 74 4.33 -10.08 4.27
N GLY A 75 3.30 -9.80 3.48
CA GLY A 75 2.07 -10.60 3.43
C GLY A 75 2.31 -12.03 2.96
N VAL A 76 3.22 -12.24 2.00
CA VAL A 76 3.64 -13.60 1.59
C VAL A 76 4.39 -14.31 2.71
N PHE A 77 5.28 -13.62 3.44
CA PHE A 77 5.95 -14.19 4.61
C PHE A 77 4.94 -14.56 5.71
N HIS A 78 3.92 -13.72 5.91
CA HIS A 78 2.82 -14.03 6.83
C HIS A 78 2.03 -15.27 6.36
N ALA A 79 1.69 -15.37 5.08
CA ALA A 79 1.01 -16.52 4.51
C ALA A 79 1.81 -17.84 4.62
N ALA A 80 3.14 -17.75 4.50
CA ALA A 80 4.05 -18.89 4.61
C ALA A 80 4.40 -19.27 6.06
N GLY A 81 4.11 -18.39 7.03
CA GLY A 81 4.38 -18.63 8.43
C GLY A 81 3.39 -19.60 9.08
N PRO A 82 3.71 -20.15 10.28
CA PRO A 82 2.82 -21.03 11.03
C PRO A 82 1.71 -20.23 11.74
N MET A 83 0.93 -19.48 10.96
CA MET A 83 -0.17 -18.65 11.46
C MET A 83 -1.45 -19.48 11.61
N GLY A 84 -2.23 -19.20 12.65
CA GLY A 84 -3.50 -19.90 12.88
C GLY A 84 -4.55 -19.55 11.82
N ARG A 85 -4.39 -18.42 11.12
CA ARG A 85 -5.40 -17.86 10.19
C ARG A 85 -4.76 -17.35 8.89
N PRO A 86 -4.35 -18.25 7.97
CA PRO A 86 -3.63 -17.88 6.74
C PRO A 86 -4.45 -17.00 5.78
N TRP A 87 -5.78 -17.00 5.90
CA TRP A 87 -6.67 -16.14 5.10
C TRP A 87 -6.46 -14.65 5.36
N LEU A 88 -5.94 -14.25 6.53
CA LEU A 88 -5.64 -12.85 6.84
C LEU A 88 -4.50 -12.30 5.98
N ALA A 89 -3.51 -13.15 5.69
CA ALA A 89 -2.37 -12.81 4.85
C ALA A 89 -2.79 -12.56 3.40
N TRP A 90 -3.78 -13.30 2.90
CA TRP A 90 -4.34 -13.08 1.56
C TRP A 90 -5.00 -11.71 1.40
N LEU A 91 -5.64 -11.19 2.44
CA LEU A 91 -6.19 -9.83 2.43
C LEU A 91 -5.10 -8.76 2.39
N GLU A 92 -4.03 -8.94 3.16
CA GLU A 92 -2.86 -8.05 3.12
C GLU A 92 -2.23 -8.01 1.72
N ILE A 93 -2.03 -9.18 1.13
CA ILE A 93 -1.57 -9.33 -0.26
C ILE A 93 -2.55 -8.63 -1.22
N GLY A 94 -3.85 -8.86 -1.09
CA GLY A 94 -4.87 -8.23 -1.93
C GLY A 94 -4.83 -6.70 -1.88
N PHE A 95 -4.74 -6.12 -0.68
CA PHE A 95 -4.65 -4.67 -0.51
C PHE A 95 -3.34 -4.11 -1.09
N SER A 96 -2.20 -4.80 -0.90
CA SER A 96 -0.91 -4.38 -1.45
C SER A 96 -0.91 -4.36 -2.98
N VAL A 97 -1.52 -5.37 -3.61
CA VAL A 97 -1.67 -5.47 -5.07
C VAL A 97 -2.58 -4.36 -5.59
N LEU A 98 -3.72 -4.12 -4.92
CA LEU A 98 -4.64 -3.05 -5.29
C LEU A 98 -3.95 -1.68 -5.23
N TRP A 99 -3.17 -1.43 -4.16
CA TRP A 99 -2.40 -0.20 -4.01
C TRP A 99 -1.36 -0.05 -5.12
N PHE A 100 -0.60 -1.12 -5.41
CA PHE A 100 0.42 -1.14 -6.46
C PHE A 100 -0.15 -0.85 -7.85
N VAL A 101 -1.23 -1.54 -8.21
CA VAL A 101 -1.91 -1.36 -9.50
C VAL A 101 -2.45 0.07 -9.63
N GLY A 102 -3.09 0.59 -8.58
CA GLY A 102 -3.56 1.99 -8.54
C GLY A 102 -2.42 2.99 -8.73
N ALA A 103 -1.28 2.76 -8.07
CA ALA A 103 -0.11 3.62 -8.16
C ALA A 103 0.50 3.64 -9.58
N ILE A 104 0.70 2.47 -10.21
CA ILE A 104 1.24 2.37 -11.58
C ILE A 104 0.30 3.04 -12.58
N LEU A 105 -1.00 2.75 -12.50
CA LEU A 105 -1.96 3.31 -13.46
C LEU A 105 -2.10 4.82 -13.29
N TYR A 106 -1.96 5.35 -12.07
CA TYR A 106 -1.87 6.78 -11.83
C TYR A 106 -0.65 7.40 -12.52
N VAL A 107 0.54 6.84 -12.29
CA VAL A 107 1.79 7.34 -12.91
C VAL A 107 1.70 7.30 -14.44
N ARG A 108 1.17 6.21 -15.00
CA ARG A 108 1.00 6.04 -16.45
C ARG A 108 -0.04 7.00 -17.04
N ALA A 109 -1.13 7.26 -16.34
CA ALA A 109 -2.13 8.25 -16.76
C ALA A 109 -1.54 9.66 -16.73
N HIS A 110 -0.76 9.99 -15.69
CA HIS A 110 -0.14 11.29 -15.53
C HIS A 110 0.98 11.55 -16.54
N SER A 111 1.82 10.56 -16.84
CA SER A 111 2.87 10.70 -17.86
C SER A 111 2.29 10.92 -19.26
N ARG A 112 1.17 10.26 -19.59
CA ARG A 112 0.42 10.51 -20.83
C ARG A 112 -0.18 11.91 -20.89
N GLU A 113 -0.71 12.42 -19.77
CA GLU A 113 -1.21 13.80 -19.68
C GLU A 113 -0.07 14.83 -19.88
N LEU A 114 1.14 14.58 -19.36
CA LEU A 114 2.30 15.42 -19.62
C LEU A 114 2.76 15.39 -21.08
N ALA A 115 2.87 14.20 -21.68
CA ALA A 115 3.31 14.05 -23.07
C ALA A 115 2.39 14.78 -24.07
N ARG A 116 1.07 14.72 -23.83
CA ARG A 116 0.08 15.48 -24.62
C ARG A 116 0.23 17.00 -24.45
N ARG A 117 0.51 17.46 -23.21
CA ARG A 117 0.72 18.90 -22.95
C ARG A 117 1.97 19.46 -23.61
N GLN A 118 2.97 18.62 -23.87
CA GLN A 118 4.21 19.00 -24.54
C GLN A 118 4.13 18.90 -26.08
N GLY A 119 2.96 18.54 -26.64
CA GLY A 119 2.77 18.47 -28.09
C GLY A 119 3.52 17.32 -28.77
N LEU A 120 3.95 16.31 -28.02
CA LEU A 120 4.60 15.11 -28.56
C LEU A 120 3.60 14.10 -29.16
N LEU A 121 2.29 14.37 -29.04
CA LEU A 121 1.14 13.63 -29.53
C LEU A 121 0.02 14.61 -29.87
#